data_AF-A0AAQ1A7G5-F1
#
_entry.id   AF-A0AAQ1A7G5-F1
#
_cell.length_a   1.000
_cell.length_b   1.000
_cell.length_c   1.000
_cell.angle_alpha   90.00
_cell.angle_beta   90.00
_cell.angle_gamma   90.00
#
_symmetry.space_group_name_H-M   'P 1'
#
loop_
_entity.id
_entity.type
_entity.pdbx_description
1 polymer ?
#
loop_
_entity_poly.entity_id
_entity_poly.type
_entity_poly.pdbx_seq_one_letter_code
_entity_poly.pdbx_strand_id
1 'polypeptide(L)'
;MPLMEEFKEKHKVSIIRRTSTNSKEVFVISKIGMEDGLFEIYHNNKGTTTLNPTGKNKSIGEMLASFLASHVAEEKGRINMTLVGYEYEHIQPIVELMLDKKTEDGKQVFQYKETKELHGTRFDICNLISKDTLQVTVYNSKKVLIKGLPLSCYQEFIFQFSILLDANGLAHVFSRTDENCTQVVEQKTVINNLEAKLEESYSKLPDILRNMLISSASLKTITFDLPDYSCFLYSELRALEGVLKHILGEFDEIDLDETKVGEHFDKIGPQKFTLSPKYSAIINDEDLIKALNAAYSFYNHQRHTLFHVDNVIVTTRVLMNFDQVLHLTDDVYNLIKSLYKAMP
;
A
#
# COMPACT_ATOMS: atom_id res chain seq x y z
N MET A 1 -17.65 11.55 -6.39
CA MET A 1 -19.09 11.93 -6.43
C MET A 1 -19.79 11.84 -5.07
N PRO A 2 -19.56 10.82 -4.21
CA PRO A 2 -20.23 10.73 -2.90
C PRO A 2 -20.04 11.95 -1.98
N LEU A 3 -18.83 12.52 -1.88
CA LEU A 3 -18.57 13.74 -1.10
C LEU A 3 -19.35 14.96 -1.57
N MET A 4 -19.59 15.06 -2.89
CA MET A 4 -20.37 16.17 -3.44
C MET A 4 -21.84 16.05 -3.04
N GLU A 5 -22.38 14.83 -3.00
CA GLU A 5 -23.74 14.58 -2.51
C GLU A 5 -23.84 14.81 -1.00
N GLU A 6 -22.87 14.35 -0.22
CA GLU A 6 -22.81 14.60 1.22
C GLU A 6 -22.78 16.11 1.53
N PHE A 7 -21.98 16.88 0.79
CA PHE A 7 -21.94 18.33 0.92
C PHE A 7 -23.27 18.99 0.55
N LYS A 8 -23.93 18.53 -0.54
CA LYS A 8 -25.26 19.03 -0.95
C LYS A 8 -26.27 18.87 0.17
N GLU A 9 -26.34 17.69 0.79
CA GLU A 9 -27.26 17.39 1.87
C GLU A 9 -26.96 18.23 3.11
N LYS A 10 -25.69 18.26 3.54
CA LYS A 10 -25.26 18.98 4.75
C LYS A 10 -25.51 20.48 4.67
N HIS A 11 -25.23 21.10 3.52
CA HIS A 11 -25.30 22.55 3.36
C HIS A 11 -26.58 23.06 2.69
N LYS A 12 -27.47 22.13 2.30
CA LYS A 12 -28.72 22.39 1.56
C LYS A 12 -28.47 23.22 0.30
N VAL A 13 -27.55 22.73 -0.54
CA VAL A 13 -27.14 23.37 -1.79
C VAL A 13 -27.38 22.43 -2.96
N SER A 14 -27.57 23.00 -4.15
CA SER A 14 -27.52 22.24 -5.40
C SER A 14 -26.12 22.34 -5.99
N ILE A 15 -25.55 21.23 -6.44
CA ILE A 15 -24.30 21.21 -7.21
C ILE A 15 -24.57 20.54 -8.55
N ILE A 16 -24.34 21.28 -9.63
CA ILE A 16 -24.57 20.83 -11.00
C ILE A 16 -23.25 20.83 -11.74
N ARG A 17 -22.86 19.68 -12.31
CA ARG A 17 -21.68 19.57 -13.17
C ARG A 17 -22.01 20.16 -14.54
N ARG A 18 -21.31 21.23 -14.93
CA ARG A 18 -21.47 21.88 -16.25
C ARG A 18 -20.57 21.27 -17.32
N THR A 19 -19.35 20.90 -16.95
CA THR A 19 -18.36 20.40 -17.91
C THR A 19 -17.45 19.39 -17.23
N SER A 20 -17.05 18.37 -17.99
CA SER A 20 -16.08 17.35 -17.57
C SER A 20 -15.17 17.02 -18.74
N THR A 21 -13.89 17.28 -18.59
CA THR A 21 -12.82 16.81 -19.47
C THR A 21 -11.81 16.00 -18.64
N ASN A 22 -10.83 15.37 -19.30
CA ASN A 22 -9.77 14.64 -18.59
C ASN A 22 -8.90 15.53 -17.70
N SER A 23 -8.84 16.84 -17.97
CA SER A 23 -7.97 17.78 -17.25
C SER A 23 -8.75 18.72 -16.32
N LYS A 24 -10.07 18.85 -16.49
CA LYS A 24 -10.86 19.84 -15.77
C LYS A 24 -12.31 19.41 -15.58
N GLU A 25 -12.83 19.65 -14.39
CA GLU A 25 -14.26 19.58 -14.10
C GLU A 25 -14.76 20.94 -13.62
N VAL A 26 -15.99 21.28 -14.01
CA VAL A 26 -16.61 22.56 -13.64
C VAL A 26 -17.98 22.28 -13.04
N PHE A 27 -18.20 22.83 -11.86
CA PHE A 27 -19.42 22.70 -11.09
C PHE A 27 -20.00 24.09 -10.79
N VAL A 28 -21.32 24.18 -10.81
CA VAL A 28 -22.05 25.33 -10.29
C VAL A 28 -22.72 24.94 -9.00
N ILE A 29 -22.56 25.80 -7.99
CA ILE A 29 -23.13 25.62 -6.67
C ILE A 29 -24.20 26.69 -6.46
N SER A 30 -25.44 26.27 -6.29
CA SER A 30 -26.60 27.16 -6.16
C SER A 30 -27.27 26.96 -4.81
N LYS A 31 -27.66 28.07 -4.17
CA LYS A 31 -28.44 28.07 -2.93
C LYS A 31 -29.54 29.14 -3.02
N ILE A 32 -30.76 28.81 -2.63
CA ILE A 32 -31.88 29.74 -2.64
C ILE A 32 -31.52 31.00 -1.86
N GLY A 33 -31.70 32.17 -2.47
CA GLY A 33 -31.39 33.46 -1.86
C GLY A 33 -29.93 33.90 -1.96
N MET A 34 -29.07 33.16 -2.68
CA MET A 34 -27.67 33.52 -2.92
C MET A 34 -27.36 33.50 -4.42
N GLU A 35 -26.35 34.27 -4.84
CA GLU A 35 -25.78 34.11 -6.18
C GLU A 35 -25.06 32.76 -6.31
N ASP A 36 -24.98 32.26 -7.54
CA ASP A 36 -24.29 31.02 -7.87
C ASP A 36 -22.77 31.13 -7.65
N GLY A 37 -22.19 30.08 -7.08
CA GLY A 37 -20.76 29.86 -7.02
C GLY A 37 -20.29 29.00 -8.20
N LEU A 38 -19.06 29.22 -8.65
CA LEU A 38 -18.39 28.35 -9.62
C LEU A 38 -17.25 27.61 -8.91
N PHE A 39 -17.14 26.31 -9.16
CA PHE A 39 -16.11 25.48 -8.56
C PHE A 39 -15.45 24.64 -9.63
N GLU A 40 -14.14 24.78 -9.75
CA GLU A 40 -13.36 24.11 -10.77
C GLU A 40 -12.38 23.15 -10.12
N ILE A 41 -12.29 21.95 -10.68
CA ILE A 41 -11.34 20.91 -10.26
C ILE A 41 -10.39 20.69 -11.43
N TYR A 42 -9.10 20.93 -11.22
CA TYR A 42 -8.06 20.70 -12.21
C TYR A 42 -7.30 19.42 -11.88
N HIS A 43 -7.24 18.48 -12.82
CA HIS A 43 -6.52 17.22 -12.70
C HIS A 43 -5.10 17.40 -13.25
N ASN A 44 -4.10 17.42 -12.36
CA ASN A 44 -2.71 17.64 -12.74
C ASN A 44 -2.06 16.34 -13.20
N ASN A 45 -1.04 16.44 -14.06
CA ASN A 45 -0.31 15.29 -14.63
C ASN A 45 0.57 14.51 -13.63
N LYS A 46 0.46 14.79 -12.32
CA LYS A 46 1.28 14.20 -11.24
C LYS A 46 0.43 13.59 -10.13
N GLY A 47 -0.81 13.22 -10.43
CA GLY A 47 -1.77 12.64 -9.47
C GLY A 47 -2.23 13.58 -8.36
N THR A 48 -2.06 14.89 -8.55
CA THR A 48 -2.60 15.91 -7.65
C THR A 48 -3.77 16.63 -8.30
N THR A 49 -4.63 17.20 -7.47
CA THR A 49 -5.80 17.95 -7.93
C THR A 49 -5.78 19.35 -7.32
N THR A 50 -6.05 20.36 -8.14
CA THR A 50 -6.19 21.74 -7.66
C THR A 50 -7.67 22.11 -7.58
N LEU A 51 -8.13 22.48 -6.40
CA LEU A 51 -9.50 22.94 -6.15
C LEU A 51 -9.54 24.48 -6.27
N ASN A 52 -10.35 25.00 -7.19
CA ASN A 52 -10.38 26.43 -7.51
C ASN A 52 -11.81 27.02 -7.39
N PRO A 53 -12.14 27.61 -6.23
CA PRO A 53 -13.36 28.39 -6.04
C PRO A 53 -13.32 29.71 -6.83
N THR A 54 -14.30 29.92 -7.69
CA THR A 54 -14.41 31.10 -8.56
C THR A 54 -15.87 31.56 -8.66
N GLY A 55 -16.14 32.54 -9.54
CA GLY A 55 -17.48 33.07 -9.75
C GLY A 55 -17.89 34.10 -8.68
N LYS A 56 -19.19 34.42 -8.64
CA LYS A 56 -19.71 35.51 -7.82
C LYS A 56 -19.83 35.16 -6.35
N ASN A 57 -20.28 33.95 -6.04
CA ASN A 57 -20.31 33.44 -4.68
C ASN A 57 -19.09 32.55 -4.42
N LYS A 58 -17.93 33.17 -4.18
CA LYS A 58 -16.70 32.43 -3.91
C LYS A 58 -16.73 31.67 -2.58
N SER A 59 -17.43 32.22 -1.59
CA SER A 59 -17.49 31.67 -0.22
C SER A 59 -18.05 30.24 -0.16
N ILE A 60 -19.08 29.93 -0.94
CA ILE A 60 -19.68 28.60 -1.00
C ILE A 60 -18.73 27.58 -1.67
N GLY A 61 -17.94 28.03 -2.64
CA GLY A 61 -16.91 27.22 -3.28
C GLY A 61 -15.71 26.98 -2.37
N GLU A 62 -15.31 27.95 -1.56
CA GLU A 62 -14.24 27.79 -0.55
C GLU A 62 -14.65 26.82 0.56
N MET A 63 -15.94 26.83 0.95
CA MET A 63 -16.51 25.85 1.87
C MET A 63 -16.46 24.43 1.29
N LEU A 64 -16.82 24.26 0.01
CA LEU A 64 -16.70 22.99 -0.69
C LEU A 64 -15.23 22.54 -0.82
N ALA A 65 -14.32 23.46 -1.16
CA ALA A 65 -12.89 23.16 -1.24
C ALA A 65 -12.36 22.62 0.09
N SER A 66 -12.70 23.30 1.19
CA SER A 66 -12.30 22.93 2.54
C SER A 66 -12.89 21.59 2.95
N PHE A 67 -14.16 21.34 2.62
CA PHE A 67 -14.81 20.06 2.85
C PHE A 67 -14.15 18.93 2.07
N LEU A 68 -13.88 19.11 0.78
CA LEU A 68 -13.18 18.10 0.01
C LEU A 68 -11.78 17.85 0.57
N ALA A 69 -11.02 18.91 0.84
CA ALA A 69 -9.68 18.81 1.40
C ALA A 69 -9.66 18.09 2.76
N SER A 70 -10.68 18.27 3.60
CA SER A 70 -10.76 17.57 4.90
C SER A 70 -11.09 16.07 4.78
N HIS A 71 -11.54 15.62 3.60
CA HIS A 71 -11.85 14.21 3.31
C HIS A 71 -10.77 13.52 2.47
N VAL A 72 -9.68 14.22 2.16
CA VAL A 72 -8.48 13.60 1.59
C VAL A 72 -7.42 13.63 2.67
N ALA A 73 -6.68 12.53 2.86
CA ALA A 73 -5.46 12.58 3.66
C ALA A 73 -4.56 13.64 3.02
N GLU A 74 -4.31 14.74 3.74
CA GLU A 74 -3.36 15.76 3.31
C GLU A 74 -1.96 15.13 3.46
N GLU A 75 -1.56 14.35 2.46
CA GLU A 75 -0.21 13.79 2.32
C GLU A 75 0.75 14.98 2.10
N LYS A 76 1.13 15.62 3.21
CA LYS A 76 2.02 16.79 3.22
C LYS A 76 3.45 16.36 2.97
N GLY A 77 4.14 17.16 2.17
CA GLY A 77 5.58 17.07 2.00
C GLY A 77 5.98 16.29 0.75
N ARG A 78 7.11 16.72 0.17
CA ARG A 78 7.83 15.92 -0.81
C ARG A 78 8.76 14.99 -0.07
N ILE A 79 8.80 13.74 -0.48
CA ILE A 79 9.83 12.82 -0.05
C ILE A 79 11.11 13.16 -0.81
N ASN A 80 12.20 13.24 -0.06
CA ASN A 80 13.56 13.32 -0.58
C ASN A 80 14.49 12.66 0.45
N MET A 81 14.48 11.33 0.49
CA MET A 81 15.21 10.55 1.50
C MET A 81 16.30 9.71 0.87
N THR A 82 17.35 9.44 1.65
CA THR A 82 18.45 8.57 1.23
C THR A 82 18.60 7.41 2.19
N LEU A 83 18.55 6.20 1.66
CA LEU A 83 18.91 4.97 2.36
C LEU A 83 20.30 4.51 1.91
N VAL A 84 21.00 3.77 2.77
CA VAL A 84 22.38 3.36 2.55
C VAL A 84 22.50 1.84 2.63
N GLY A 85 23.42 1.27 1.87
CA GLY A 85 23.72 -0.17 1.87
C GLY A 85 23.03 -0.98 0.76
N TYR A 86 22.40 -0.33 -0.21
CA TYR A 86 21.65 -1.01 -1.28
C TYR A 86 22.28 -0.77 -2.66
N GLU A 87 22.34 -1.83 -3.45
CA GLU A 87 22.88 -1.85 -4.82
C GLU A 87 21.77 -2.07 -5.85
N TYR A 88 22.10 -1.99 -7.12
CA TYR A 88 21.13 -2.07 -8.22
C TYR A 88 20.37 -3.40 -8.19
N GLU A 89 21.08 -4.49 -7.92
CA GLU A 89 20.59 -5.87 -7.82
C GLU A 89 19.59 -6.06 -6.68
N HIS A 90 19.63 -5.19 -5.67
CA HIS A 90 18.67 -5.19 -4.57
C HIS A 90 17.39 -4.43 -4.95
N ILE A 91 17.49 -3.38 -5.77
CA ILE A 91 16.38 -2.45 -6.04
C ILE A 91 15.63 -2.79 -7.32
N GLN A 92 16.31 -3.28 -8.36
CA GLN A 92 15.66 -3.68 -9.60
C GLN A 92 14.52 -4.68 -9.35
N PRO A 93 14.72 -5.78 -8.59
CA PRO A 93 13.63 -6.74 -8.34
C PRO A 93 12.46 -6.12 -7.59
N ILE A 94 12.72 -5.14 -6.70
CA ILE A 94 11.67 -4.44 -5.95
C ILE A 94 10.80 -3.60 -6.88
N VAL A 95 11.41 -2.90 -7.84
CA VAL A 95 10.68 -2.12 -8.86
C VAL A 95 9.92 -3.04 -9.81
N GLU A 96 10.50 -4.19 -10.19
CA GLU A 96 9.86 -5.19 -11.04
C GLU A 96 8.63 -5.82 -10.35
N LEU A 97 8.70 -6.12 -9.05
CA LEU A 97 7.57 -6.62 -8.28
C LEU A 97 6.37 -5.65 -8.26
N MET A 98 6.60 -4.34 -8.42
CA MET A 98 5.49 -3.38 -8.53
C MET A 98 4.65 -3.62 -9.80
N LEU A 99 5.27 -4.17 -10.86
CA LEU A 99 4.58 -4.53 -12.09
C LEU A 99 3.59 -5.68 -11.88
N ASP A 100 3.64 -6.36 -10.75
CA ASP A 100 2.73 -7.44 -10.46
C ASP A 100 1.28 -6.97 -10.28
N LYS A 101 1.11 -5.72 -9.86
CA LYS A 101 -0.18 -5.14 -9.54
C LYS A 101 -1.00 -4.83 -10.79
N LYS A 102 -2.17 -5.46 -10.87
CA LYS A 102 -3.21 -5.22 -11.88
C LYS A 102 -4.51 -4.79 -11.20
N THR A 103 -5.35 -4.08 -11.95
CA THR A 103 -6.73 -3.82 -11.56
C THR A 103 -7.57 -5.10 -11.66
N GLU A 104 -8.80 -5.08 -11.14
CA GLU A 104 -9.73 -6.21 -11.25
C GLU A 104 -10.03 -6.59 -12.71
N ASP A 105 -10.01 -5.63 -13.64
CA ASP A 105 -10.15 -5.86 -15.08
C ASP A 105 -8.83 -6.20 -15.79
N GLY A 106 -7.78 -6.52 -15.03
CA GLY A 106 -6.50 -7.01 -15.54
C GLY A 106 -5.58 -5.95 -16.14
N LYS A 107 -5.89 -4.65 -15.98
CA LYS A 107 -5.05 -3.56 -16.49
C LYS A 107 -3.84 -3.35 -15.59
N GLN A 108 -2.72 -3.04 -16.22
CA GLN A 108 -1.48 -2.71 -15.53
C GLN A 108 -1.64 -1.43 -14.69
N VAL A 109 -1.24 -1.48 -13.41
CA VAL A 109 -1.32 -0.30 -12.52
C VAL A 109 -0.04 0.53 -12.58
N PHE A 110 1.12 -0.12 -12.56
CA PHE A 110 2.42 0.56 -12.51
C PHE A 110 3.25 0.28 -13.76
N GLN A 111 4.06 1.27 -14.14
CA GLN A 111 5.13 1.13 -15.11
C GLN A 111 6.35 1.90 -14.60
N TYR A 112 7.54 1.58 -15.12
CA TYR A 112 8.73 2.37 -14.87
C TYR A 112 9.53 2.61 -16.14
N LYS A 113 10.33 3.67 -16.12
CA LYS A 113 11.41 3.90 -17.08
C LYS A 113 12.73 3.86 -16.33
N GLU A 114 13.63 2.99 -16.80
CA GLU A 114 15.00 2.96 -16.33
C GLU A 114 15.86 3.95 -17.14
N THR A 115 16.71 4.70 -16.45
CA THR A 115 17.66 5.64 -17.05
C THR A 115 19.02 5.45 -16.39
N LYS A 116 20.05 5.17 -17.19
CA LYS A 116 21.43 5.13 -16.72
C LYS A 116 21.95 6.54 -16.50
N GLU A 117 22.39 6.81 -15.28
CA GLU A 117 22.99 8.08 -14.87
C GLU A 117 24.51 7.92 -14.77
N LEU A 118 25.26 9.03 -14.69
CA LEU A 118 26.73 8.99 -14.62
C LEU A 118 27.28 8.18 -13.43
N HIS A 119 26.57 8.19 -12.30
CA HIS A 119 27.00 7.58 -11.04
C HIS A 119 25.96 6.64 -10.42
N GLY A 120 25.05 6.11 -11.24
CA GLY A 120 23.99 5.23 -10.77
C GLY A 120 22.95 4.93 -11.84
N THR A 121 21.85 4.34 -11.40
CA THR A 121 20.68 4.05 -12.23
C THR A 121 19.43 4.64 -11.58
N ARG A 122 18.56 5.22 -12.40
CA ARG A 122 17.33 5.86 -11.97
C ARG A 122 16.12 5.16 -12.54
N PHE A 123 15.17 4.83 -11.68
CA PHE A 123 13.84 4.35 -12.02
C PHE A 123 12.84 5.49 -11.85
N ASP A 124 12.21 5.90 -12.94
CA ASP A 124 11.07 6.82 -12.92
C ASP A 124 9.78 5.97 -12.98
N ILE A 125 9.15 5.77 -11.82
CA ILE A 125 7.98 4.92 -11.61
C ILE A 125 6.71 5.77 -11.74
N CYS A 126 5.67 5.24 -12.36
CA CYS A 126 4.42 5.93 -12.62
C CYS A 126 3.21 5.00 -12.40
N ASN A 127 2.20 5.48 -11.69
CA ASN A 127 0.90 4.84 -11.64
C ASN A 127 0.07 5.28 -12.85
N LEU A 128 -0.35 4.33 -13.67
CA LEU A 128 -1.09 4.56 -14.89
C LEU A 128 -2.52 5.05 -14.67
N ILE A 129 -3.07 4.88 -13.47
CA ILE A 129 -4.42 5.27 -13.09
C ILE A 129 -4.40 6.66 -12.46
N SER A 130 -3.70 6.80 -11.32
CA SER A 130 -3.64 8.06 -10.56
C SER A 130 -2.72 9.09 -11.21
N LYS A 131 -1.79 8.68 -12.09
CA LYS A 131 -0.75 9.53 -12.69
C LYS A 131 0.25 10.09 -11.68
N ASP A 132 0.32 9.56 -10.46
CA ASP A 132 1.40 9.90 -9.55
C ASP A 132 2.73 9.27 -10.02
N THR A 133 3.84 9.84 -9.55
CA THR A 133 5.17 9.40 -9.93
C THR A 133 6.12 9.37 -8.74
N LEU A 134 7.06 8.43 -8.79
CA LEU A 134 8.14 8.29 -7.83
C LEU A 134 9.46 8.10 -8.58
N GLN A 135 10.50 8.77 -8.12
CA GLN A 135 11.86 8.59 -8.62
C GLN A 135 12.68 7.84 -7.58
N VAL A 136 13.30 6.73 -7.99
CA VAL A 136 14.22 5.95 -7.17
C VAL A 136 15.56 5.90 -7.88
N THR A 137 16.61 6.47 -7.28
CA THR A 137 17.97 6.47 -7.85
C THR A 137 18.89 5.64 -6.98
N VAL A 138 19.49 4.61 -7.57
CA VAL A 138 20.50 3.77 -6.93
C VAL A 138 21.87 4.24 -7.39
N TYR A 139 22.67 4.77 -6.47
CA TYR A 139 24.02 5.22 -6.76
C TYR A 139 25.03 4.10 -6.57
N ASN A 140 26.12 4.16 -7.35
CA ASN A 140 27.26 3.23 -7.21
C ASN A 140 27.91 3.28 -5.81
N SER A 141 27.64 4.34 -5.03
CA SER A 141 28.04 4.48 -3.63
C SER A 141 27.16 3.69 -2.64
N LYS A 142 26.30 2.80 -3.14
CA LYS A 142 25.31 2.03 -2.39
C LYS A 142 24.26 2.89 -1.67
N LYS A 143 23.99 4.07 -2.21
CA LYS A 143 22.95 5.00 -1.71
C LYS A 143 21.73 4.89 -2.59
N VAL A 144 20.55 4.80 -1.98
CA VAL A 144 19.26 4.82 -2.68
C VAL A 144 18.53 6.09 -2.31
N LEU A 145 18.29 6.93 -3.30
CA LEU A 145 17.58 8.20 -3.18
C LEU A 145 16.16 8.04 -3.67
N ILE A 146 15.19 8.28 -2.79
CA ILE A 146 13.76 8.20 -3.08
C ILE A 146 13.20 9.63 -3.10
N LYS A 147 12.61 10.03 -4.23
CA LYS A 147 12.08 11.37 -4.46
C LYS A 147 10.67 11.32 -5.05
N GLY A 148 9.74 12.06 -4.47
CA GLY A 148 8.39 12.15 -5.02
C GLY A 148 7.38 12.66 -4.01
N LEU A 149 6.12 12.30 -4.24
CA LEU A 149 5.05 12.49 -3.25
C LEU A 149 4.76 11.13 -2.58
N PRO A 150 4.39 11.12 -1.29
CA PRO A 150 4.01 9.91 -0.55
C PRO A 150 2.64 9.38 -0.98
N LEU A 151 2.47 9.13 -2.28
CA LEU A 151 1.22 8.64 -2.87
C LEU A 151 1.34 7.14 -3.20
N SER A 152 0.48 6.63 -4.08
CA SER A 152 0.40 5.21 -4.44
C SER A 152 1.71 4.62 -4.99
N CYS A 153 2.51 5.35 -5.78
CA CYS A 153 3.83 4.86 -6.20
C CYS A 153 4.77 4.64 -5.00
N TYR A 154 4.75 5.57 -4.04
CA TYR A 154 5.58 5.46 -2.84
C TYR A 154 5.13 4.31 -1.95
N GLN A 155 3.83 4.24 -1.65
CA GLN A 155 3.25 3.21 -0.81
C GLN A 155 3.53 1.81 -1.37
N GLU A 156 3.35 1.60 -2.67
CA GLU A 156 3.66 0.32 -3.30
C GLU A 156 5.17 0.03 -3.31
N PHE A 157 6.02 1.01 -3.62
CA PHE A 157 7.47 0.79 -3.58
C PHE A 157 7.94 0.39 -2.17
N ILE A 158 7.50 1.10 -1.13
CA ILE A 158 7.87 0.80 0.26
C ILE A 158 7.27 -0.53 0.73
N PHE A 159 6.06 -0.88 0.28
CA PHE A 159 5.48 -2.20 0.53
C PHE A 159 6.40 -3.32 0.01
N GLN A 160 6.83 -3.23 -1.26
CA GLN A 160 7.73 -4.21 -1.85
C GLN A 160 9.10 -4.19 -1.17
N PHE A 161 9.63 -3.00 -0.91
CA PHE A 161 10.96 -2.81 -0.34
C PHE A 161 11.07 -3.23 1.13
N SER A 162 9.95 -3.34 1.85
CA SER A 162 9.91 -3.71 3.27
C SER A 162 10.61 -5.03 3.60
N ILE A 163 10.75 -5.95 2.64
CA ILE A 163 11.50 -7.21 2.79
C ILE A 163 13.01 -7.00 2.98
N LEU A 164 13.55 -5.85 2.58
CA LEU A 164 14.98 -5.52 2.68
C LEU A 164 15.28 -4.47 3.76
N LEU A 165 14.27 -3.98 4.47
CA LEU A 165 14.43 -2.94 5.48
C LEU A 165 14.55 -3.55 6.87
N ASP A 166 15.55 -3.08 7.63
CA ASP A 166 15.61 -3.31 9.06
C ASP A 166 14.65 -2.35 9.80
N ALA A 167 14.60 -2.44 11.13
CA ALA A 167 13.72 -1.59 11.93
C ALA A 167 13.98 -0.08 11.71
N ASN A 168 15.24 0.31 11.51
CA ASN A 168 15.61 1.70 11.25
C ASN A 168 15.18 2.15 9.84
N GLY A 169 15.38 1.30 8.84
CA GLY A 169 14.93 1.52 7.48
C GLY A 169 13.42 1.70 7.43
N LEU A 170 12.66 0.82 8.10
CA LEU A 170 11.21 0.94 8.23
C LEU A 170 10.79 2.23 8.93
N ALA A 171 11.43 2.58 10.05
CA ALA A 171 11.16 3.83 10.76
C ALA A 171 11.39 5.06 9.87
N HIS A 172 12.47 5.07 9.09
CA HIS A 172 12.83 6.16 8.20
C HIS A 172 11.80 6.32 7.07
N VAL A 173 11.37 5.22 6.44
CA VAL A 173 10.37 5.28 5.36
C VAL A 173 8.95 5.56 5.88
N PHE A 174 8.63 5.25 7.13
CA PHE A 174 7.30 5.56 7.69
C PHE A 174 7.21 6.99 8.23
N SER A 175 8.20 7.43 9.01
CA SER A 175 8.27 8.81 9.51
C SER A 175 8.47 9.82 8.39
N ARG A 176 9.21 9.43 7.34
CA ARG A 176 9.62 10.30 6.22
C ARG A 176 10.44 11.51 6.69
N THR A 177 11.06 11.39 7.85
CA THR A 177 11.95 12.38 8.45
C THR A 177 13.34 11.81 8.65
N ASP A 178 14.36 12.66 8.62
CA ASP A 178 15.74 12.28 8.95
C ASP A 178 15.94 12.09 10.47
N GLU A 179 14.89 12.25 11.28
CA GLU A 179 14.94 12.02 12.71
C GLU A 179 15.02 10.52 13.01
N ASN A 180 16.07 10.11 13.74
CA ASN A 180 16.18 8.75 14.24
C ASN A 180 15.06 8.48 15.25
N CYS A 181 14.03 7.72 14.85
CA CYS A 181 12.99 7.22 15.77
C CYS A 181 13.50 6.07 16.67
N THR A 182 14.77 6.06 17.07
CA THR A 182 15.35 4.95 17.81
C THR A 182 15.01 5.04 19.30
N GLN A 183 14.11 4.17 19.75
CA GLN A 183 14.17 3.67 21.11
C GLN A 183 15.04 2.41 21.14
N VAL A 184 15.89 2.29 22.14
CA VAL A 184 16.67 1.07 22.38
C VAL A 184 15.72 0.02 22.93
N VAL A 185 15.20 -0.81 22.03
CA VAL A 185 14.36 -1.95 22.39
C VAL A 185 15.28 -3.15 22.53
N GLU A 186 15.13 -3.90 23.62
CA GLU A 186 15.88 -5.14 23.79
C GLU A 186 15.42 -6.16 22.74
N GLN A 187 16.25 -6.37 21.72
CA GLN A 187 15.95 -7.26 20.58
C GLN A 187 15.52 -8.66 21.04
N LYS A 188 16.10 -9.15 22.15
CA LYS A 188 15.74 -10.43 22.76
C LYS A 188 14.27 -10.49 23.18
N THR A 189 13.75 -9.40 23.76
CA THR A 189 12.35 -9.32 24.19
C THR A 189 11.40 -9.32 22.98
N VAL A 190 11.76 -8.62 21.90
CA VAL A 190 10.99 -8.65 20.65
C VAL A 190 10.96 -10.06 20.07
N ILE A 191 12.12 -10.72 19.99
CA ILE A 191 12.24 -12.08 19.47
C ILE A 191 11.39 -13.05 20.31
N ASN A 192 11.52 -13.02 21.64
CA ASN A 192 10.76 -13.91 22.52
C ASN A 192 9.24 -13.71 22.38
N ASN A 193 8.79 -12.45 22.26
CA ASN A 193 7.37 -12.16 22.07
C ASN A 193 6.87 -12.64 20.71
N LEU A 194 7.67 -12.47 19.65
CA LEU A 194 7.32 -12.92 18.31
C LEU A 194 7.28 -14.45 18.23
N GLU A 195 8.27 -15.12 18.83
CA GLU A 195 8.32 -16.59 18.95
C GLU A 195 7.11 -17.11 19.75
N ALA A 196 6.74 -16.46 20.85
CA ALA A 196 5.54 -16.82 21.60
C ALA A 196 4.24 -16.66 20.78
N LYS A 197 4.17 -15.66 19.89
CA LYS A 197 2.99 -15.44 19.03
C LYS A 197 2.90 -16.41 17.86
N LEU A 198 4.04 -16.75 17.25
CA LEU A 198 4.14 -17.63 16.07
C LEU A 198 4.35 -19.11 16.42
N GLU A 199 4.69 -19.43 17.66
CA GLU A 199 4.88 -20.79 18.16
C GLU A 199 5.83 -21.59 17.25
N GLU A 200 5.52 -22.86 16.95
CA GLU A 200 6.33 -23.74 16.09
C GLU A 200 6.55 -23.19 14.67
N SER A 201 5.69 -22.27 14.21
CA SER A 201 5.84 -21.65 12.88
C SER A 201 7.02 -20.69 12.82
N TYR A 202 7.48 -20.16 13.96
CA TYR A 202 8.63 -19.27 14.02
C TYR A 202 9.91 -19.92 13.46
N SER A 203 10.17 -21.17 13.83
CA SER A 203 11.33 -21.93 13.34
C SER A 203 11.18 -22.41 11.90
N LYS A 204 9.96 -22.50 11.38
CA LYS A 204 9.68 -22.93 9.99
C LYS A 204 9.77 -21.78 8.98
N LEU A 205 9.79 -20.53 9.43
CA LEU A 205 9.90 -19.37 8.57
C LEU A 205 11.29 -19.25 7.93
N PRO A 206 11.38 -18.99 6.61
CA PRO A 206 12.60 -18.55 5.97
C PRO A 206 13.20 -17.34 6.70
N ASP A 207 14.52 -17.33 6.86
CA ASP A 207 15.25 -16.33 7.64
C ASP A 207 14.93 -14.89 7.21
N ILE A 208 14.76 -14.64 5.91
CA ILE A 208 14.43 -13.33 5.37
C ILE A 208 13.05 -12.84 5.85
N LEU A 209 12.04 -13.71 5.88
CA LEU A 209 10.69 -13.37 6.35
C LEU A 209 10.68 -13.20 7.86
N ARG A 210 11.41 -14.05 8.59
CA ARG A 210 11.58 -13.96 10.04
C ARG A 210 12.24 -12.64 10.44
N ASN A 211 13.34 -12.26 9.78
CA ASN A 211 14.05 -11.00 10.03
C ASN A 211 13.20 -9.76 9.72
N MET A 212 12.39 -9.82 8.65
CA MET A 212 11.41 -8.78 8.33
C MET A 212 10.35 -8.63 9.43
N LEU A 213 9.80 -9.74 9.95
CA LEU A 213 8.83 -9.71 11.06
C LEU A 213 9.46 -9.20 12.36
N ILE A 214 10.70 -9.58 12.67
CA ILE A 214 11.44 -9.04 13.83
C ILE A 214 11.60 -7.52 13.71
N SER A 215 11.95 -7.03 12.52
CA SER A 215 12.12 -5.59 12.25
C SER A 215 10.80 -4.84 12.44
N SER A 216 9.71 -5.38 11.90
CA SER A 216 8.36 -4.82 12.07
C SER A 216 7.89 -4.84 13.54
N ALA A 217 8.11 -5.95 14.24
CA ALA A 217 7.75 -6.08 15.65
C ALA A 217 8.56 -5.12 16.53
N SER A 218 9.85 -4.91 16.22
CA SER A 218 10.69 -3.91 16.88
C SER A 218 10.12 -2.51 16.69
N LEU A 219 9.72 -2.18 15.46
CA LEU A 219 9.13 -0.87 15.13
C LEU A 219 7.83 -0.59 15.88
N LYS A 220 7.00 -1.61 16.06
CA LYS A 220 5.71 -1.50 16.77
C LYS A 220 5.83 -1.20 18.27
N THR A 221 7.04 -1.24 18.83
CA THR A 221 7.29 -0.83 20.22
C THR A 221 7.56 0.67 20.36
N ILE A 222 7.78 1.38 19.25
CA ILE A 222 8.06 2.81 19.21
C ILE A 222 6.74 3.56 18.96
N THR A 223 6.58 4.73 19.58
CA THR A 223 5.43 5.61 19.34
C THR A 223 5.65 6.48 18.12
N PHE A 224 4.71 6.45 17.20
CA PHE A 224 4.64 7.37 16.06
C PHE A 224 3.33 8.17 16.14
N ASP A 225 3.35 9.41 15.68
CA ASP A 225 2.14 10.22 15.46
C ASP A 225 1.89 10.32 13.96
N LEU A 226 1.19 9.32 13.42
CA LEU A 226 0.84 9.26 12.00
C LEU A 226 -0.67 9.43 11.81
N PRO A 227 -1.11 10.13 10.75
CA PRO A 227 -2.53 10.20 10.40
C PRO A 227 -3.09 8.87 9.88
N ASP A 228 -2.21 7.95 9.44
CA ASP A 228 -2.55 6.60 8.99
C ASP A 228 -1.46 5.60 9.40
N TYR A 229 -1.85 4.57 10.15
CA TYR A 229 -0.95 3.51 10.61
C TYR A 229 -0.91 2.29 9.68
N SER A 230 -1.55 2.33 8.52
CA SER A 230 -1.56 1.20 7.55
C SER A 230 -0.16 0.72 7.14
N CYS A 231 0.84 1.61 7.17
CA CYS A 231 2.25 1.28 6.90
C CYS A 231 2.82 0.20 7.82
N PHE A 232 2.33 0.09 9.07
CA PHE A 232 2.81 -0.91 10.02
C PHE A 232 2.41 -2.35 9.67
N LEU A 233 1.56 -2.57 8.67
CA LEU A 233 1.19 -3.90 8.18
C LEU A 233 1.97 -4.30 6.93
N TYR A 234 2.88 -3.45 6.42
CA TYR A 234 3.57 -3.74 5.16
C TYR A 234 4.41 -5.01 5.29
N SER A 235 5.23 -5.10 6.33
CA SER A 235 6.06 -6.27 6.60
C SER A 235 5.23 -7.53 6.89
N GLU A 236 4.13 -7.41 7.62
CA GLU A 236 3.23 -8.53 7.93
C GLU A 236 2.57 -9.09 6.66
N LEU A 237 1.99 -8.23 5.83
CA LEU A 237 1.34 -8.65 4.59
C LEU A 237 2.36 -9.17 3.57
N ARG A 238 3.56 -8.56 3.52
CA ARG A 238 4.66 -9.04 2.68
C ARG A 238 5.21 -10.38 3.18
N ALA A 239 5.24 -10.61 4.50
CA ALA A 239 5.58 -11.90 5.09
C ALA A 239 4.54 -12.96 4.71
N LEU A 240 3.24 -12.65 4.83
CA LEU A 240 2.17 -13.56 4.48
C LEU A 240 2.23 -13.97 3.00
N GLU A 241 2.48 -13.02 2.09
CA GLU A 241 2.74 -13.32 0.67
C GLU A 241 3.97 -14.21 0.49
N GLY A 242 5.06 -13.91 1.20
CA GLY A 242 6.28 -14.72 1.17
C GLY A 242 6.05 -16.16 1.65
N VAL A 243 5.25 -16.34 2.71
CA VAL A 243 4.88 -17.66 3.23
C VAL A 243 4.01 -18.41 2.23
N LEU A 244 3.03 -17.75 1.61
CA LEU A 244 2.22 -18.36 0.54
C LEU A 244 3.11 -18.88 -0.60
N LYS A 245 4.06 -18.06 -1.06
CA LYS A 245 5.02 -18.47 -2.09
C LYS A 245 5.92 -19.61 -1.61
N HIS A 246 6.48 -19.51 -0.42
CA HIS A 246 7.35 -20.57 0.11
C HIS A 246 6.63 -21.92 0.17
N ILE A 247 5.40 -21.97 0.71
CA ILE A 247 4.62 -23.20 0.83
C ILE A 247 4.24 -23.76 -0.54
N LEU A 248 3.80 -22.91 -1.48
CA LEU A 248 3.49 -23.37 -2.84
C LEU A 248 4.74 -23.90 -3.56
N GLY A 249 5.92 -23.35 -3.24
CA GLY A 249 7.19 -23.71 -3.84
C GLY A 249 7.80 -25.01 -3.32
N GLU A 250 7.23 -25.60 -2.26
CA GLU A 250 7.62 -26.94 -1.80
C GLU A 250 7.04 -28.05 -2.71
N PHE A 251 6.16 -27.71 -3.65
CA PHE A 251 5.59 -28.64 -4.62
C PHE A 251 6.28 -28.46 -5.98
N ASP A 252 7.07 -29.45 -6.40
CA ASP A 252 7.88 -29.42 -7.63
C ASP A 252 7.06 -29.11 -8.90
N GLU A 253 5.77 -29.45 -8.93
CA GLU A 253 4.88 -29.21 -10.07
C GLU A 253 4.29 -27.78 -10.12
N ILE A 254 4.61 -26.93 -9.13
CA ILE A 254 4.16 -25.54 -9.05
C ILE A 254 5.34 -24.61 -9.36
N ASP A 255 5.38 -24.10 -10.59
CA ASP A 255 6.37 -23.13 -11.02
C ASP A 255 5.99 -21.71 -10.55
N LEU A 256 6.74 -21.20 -9.58
CA LEU A 256 6.58 -19.86 -9.01
C LEU A 256 7.47 -18.79 -9.66
N ASP A 257 8.46 -19.19 -10.46
CA ASP A 257 9.41 -18.24 -11.06
C ASP A 257 8.76 -17.47 -12.23
N GLU A 258 7.76 -18.08 -12.88
CA GLU A 258 7.01 -17.44 -13.96
C GLU A 258 5.63 -16.90 -13.55
N THR A 259 5.12 -17.26 -12.36
CA THR A 259 3.72 -16.99 -11.99
C THR A 259 3.57 -16.24 -10.66
N LYS A 260 2.65 -15.27 -10.66
CA LYS A 260 2.35 -14.49 -9.46
C LYS A 260 1.58 -15.36 -8.47
N VAL A 261 1.72 -15.10 -7.17
CA VAL A 261 0.95 -15.83 -6.14
C VAL A 261 -0.56 -15.84 -6.44
N GLY A 262 -1.10 -14.73 -6.94
CA GLY A 262 -2.51 -14.61 -7.26
C GLY A 262 -2.99 -15.40 -8.48
N GLU A 263 -2.09 -15.84 -9.35
CA GLU A 263 -2.44 -16.67 -10.52
C GLU A 263 -2.73 -18.14 -10.12
N HIS A 264 -2.48 -18.49 -8.87
CA HIS A 264 -2.81 -19.79 -8.29
C HIS A 264 -4.23 -19.85 -7.71
N PHE A 265 -4.94 -18.72 -7.66
CA PHE A 265 -6.21 -18.61 -6.97
C PHE A 265 -7.30 -18.00 -7.87
N ASP A 266 -8.46 -18.67 -7.89
CA ASP A 266 -9.66 -18.21 -8.57
C ASP A 266 -10.52 -17.35 -7.63
N LYS A 267 -11.01 -16.22 -8.14
CA LYS A 267 -11.96 -15.36 -7.41
C LYS A 267 -13.35 -15.99 -7.45
N ILE A 268 -13.88 -16.35 -6.27
CA ILE A 268 -15.21 -16.98 -6.13
C ILE A 268 -16.27 -16.03 -5.54
N GLY A 269 -15.83 -14.86 -5.05
CA GLY A 269 -16.74 -13.83 -4.55
C GLY A 269 -15.98 -12.56 -4.14
N PRO A 270 -16.70 -11.55 -3.63
CA PRO A 270 -16.07 -10.37 -3.07
C PRO A 270 -15.08 -10.77 -1.97
N GLN A 271 -13.79 -10.44 -2.17
CA GLN A 271 -12.70 -10.73 -1.22
C GLN A 271 -12.54 -12.22 -0.84
N LYS A 272 -13.07 -13.13 -1.67
CA LYS A 272 -13.00 -14.57 -1.45
C LYS A 272 -12.36 -15.25 -2.63
N PHE A 273 -11.33 -16.04 -2.34
CA PHE A 273 -10.53 -16.75 -3.31
C PHE A 273 -10.40 -18.21 -2.90
N THR A 274 -10.29 -19.07 -3.91
CA THR A 274 -9.97 -20.48 -3.74
C THR A 274 -8.79 -20.84 -4.62
N LEU A 275 -7.95 -21.75 -4.17
CA LEU A 275 -6.88 -22.32 -4.96
C LEU A 275 -7.48 -22.96 -6.22
N SER A 276 -6.92 -22.67 -7.38
CA SER A 276 -7.46 -23.15 -8.64
C SER A 276 -7.45 -24.70 -8.67
N PRO A 277 -8.38 -25.35 -9.39
CA PRO A 277 -8.50 -26.81 -9.39
C PRO A 277 -7.21 -27.55 -9.77
N LYS A 278 -6.40 -26.96 -10.68
CA LYS A 278 -5.09 -27.48 -11.08
C LYS A 278 -4.16 -27.68 -9.89
N TYR A 279 -3.99 -26.64 -9.07
CA TYR A 279 -3.08 -26.66 -7.91
C TYR A 279 -3.67 -27.41 -6.73
N SER A 280 -5.00 -27.35 -6.55
CA SER A 280 -5.70 -28.16 -5.54
C SER A 280 -5.48 -29.66 -5.73
N ALA A 281 -5.43 -30.13 -6.99
CA ALA A 281 -5.17 -31.53 -7.31
C ALA A 281 -3.71 -31.94 -7.05
N ILE A 282 -2.75 -31.03 -7.17
CA ILE A 282 -1.32 -31.27 -6.88
C ILE A 282 -1.12 -31.38 -5.36
N ILE A 283 -1.65 -30.41 -4.60
CA ILE A 283 -1.48 -30.36 -3.15
C ILE A 283 -2.23 -31.51 -2.47
N ASN A 284 -3.46 -31.78 -2.89
CA ASN A 284 -4.28 -32.91 -2.42
C ASN A 284 -4.37 -33.05 -0.89
N ASP A 285 -4.35 -31.93 -0.17
CA ASP A 285 -4.52 -31.85 1.29
C ASP A 285 -5.58 -30.78 1.61
N GLU A 286 -6.72 -31.22 2.15
CA GLU A 286 -7.87 -30.34 2.40
C GLU A 286 -7.58 -29.27 3.46
N ASP A 287 -6.79 -29.58 4.49
CA ASP A 287 -6.46 -28.65 5.56
C ASP A 287 -5.51 -27.57 5.05
N LEU A 288 -4.50 -27.95 4.26
CA LEU A 288 -3.58 -27.01 3.64
C LEU A 288 -4.27 -26.13 2.60
N ILE A 289 -5.11 -26.70 1.74
CA ILE A 289 -5.90 -25.94 0.75
C ILE A 289 -6.79 -24.92 1.46
N LYS A 290 -7.45 -25.30 2.55
CA LYS A 290 -8.28 -24.39 3.34
C LYS A 290 -7.46 -23.26 3.96
N ALA A 291 -6.28 -23.57 4.49
CA ALA A 291 -5.37 -22.57 5.05
C ALA A 291 -4.87 -21.58 3.98
N LEU A 292 -4.47 -22.08 2.79
CA LEU A 292 -4.06 -21.27 1.64
C LEU A 292 -5.18 -20.33 1.18
N ASN A 293 -6.41 -20.83 1.06
CA ASN A 293 -7.58 -20.04 0.65
C ASN A 293 -7.87 -18.90 1.62
N ALA A 294 -7.83 -19.18 2.93
CA ALA A 294 -8.05 -18.18 3.97
C ALA A 294 -6.95 -17.11 3.96
N ALA A 295 -5.69 -17.54 3.89
CA ALA A 295 -4.54 -16.65 3.88
C ALA A 295 -4.50 -15.74 2.65
N TYR A 296 -4.70 -16.29 1.45
CA TYR A 296 -4.71 -15.49 0.23
C TYR A 296 -5.92 -14.55 0.15
N SER A 297 -7.11 -14.99 0.59
CA SER A 297 -8.29 -14.12 0.67
C SER A 297 -8.05 -12.93 1.60
N PHE A 298 -7.46 -13.16 2.77
CA PHE A 298 -7.10 -12.10 3.71
C PHE A 298 -6.03 -11.17 3.11
N TYR A 299 -4.94 -11.73 2.60
CA TYR A 299 -3.85 -10.98 1.97
C TYR A 299 -4.38 -10.05 0.88
N ASN A 300 -5.15 -10.61 -0.08
CA ASN A 300 -5.69 -9.83 -1.17
C ASN A 300 -6.67 -8.76 -0.67
N HIS A 301 -7.52 -9.05 0.32
CA HIS A 301 -8.43 -8.06 0.89
C HIS A 301 -7.69 -6.89 1.54
N GLN A 302 -6.73 -7.16 2.43
CA GLN A 302 -5.99 -6.11 3.13
C GLN A 302 -5.11 -5.33 2.15
N ARG A 303 -4.40 -6.02 1.24
CA ARG A 303 -3.58 -5.36 0.21
C ARG A 303 -4.41 -4.51 -0.74
N HIS A 304 -5.62 -4.95 -1.09
CA HIS A 304 -6.50 -4.13 -1.92
C HIS A 304 -6.99 -2.90 -1.15
N THR A 305 -7.48 -3.07 0.08
CA THR A 305 -8.15 -1.97 0.82
C THR A 305 -7.22 -0.96 1.45
N LEU A 306 -6.01 -1.36 1.87
CA LEU A 306 -5.03 -0.48 2.51
C LEU A 306 -4.12 0.24 1.50
N PHE A 307 -4.04 -0.26 0.26
CA PHE A 307 -3.07 0.22 -0.74
C PHE A 307 -3.72 0.61 -2.09
N HIS A 308 -5.04 0.59 -2.19
CA HIS A 308 -5.76 1.23 -3.29
C HIS A 308 -6.50 2.47 -2.80
N VAL A 309 -6.20 3.58 -3.47
CA VAL A 309 -7.16 4.68 -3.61
C VAL A 309 -8.10 4.28 -4.74
N ASP A 310 -9.27 3.75 -4.38
CA ASP A 310 -10.34 3.56 -5.36
C ASP A 310 -10.66 4.89 -6.03
N ASN A 311 -11.18 4.86 -7.26
CA ASN A 311 -11.65 6.04 -8.01
C ASN A 311 -12.71 6.88 -7.24
N VAL A 312 -13.17 6.38 -6.11
CA VAL A 312 -13.95 7.09 -5.11
C VAL A 312 -13.02 7.40 -3.93
N ILE A 313 -12.52 8.63 -3.87
CA ILE A 313 -11.62 9.20 -2.83
C ILE A 313 -12.08 8.93 -1.37
N VAL A 314 -13.30 8.44 -1.16
CA VAL A 314 -13.97 8.23 0.14
C VAL A 314 -13.71 6.85 0.76
N THR A 315 -13.16 5.88 0.02
CA THR A 315 -13.14 4.47 0.48
C THR A 315 -11.75 3.91 0.79
N THR A 316 -10.66 4.68 0.71
CA THR A 316 -9.36 4.19 1.19
C THR A 316 -9.45 4.00 2.69
N ARG A 317 -9.35 2.73 3.12
CA ARG A 317 -9.39 2.40 4.54
C ARG A 317 -8.13 2.94 5.18
N VAL A 318 -8.29 3.90 6.07
CA VAL A 318 -7.22 4.42 6.93
C VAL A 318 -7.28 3.69 8.27
N LEU A 319 -6.13 3.26 8.78
CA LEU A 319 -6.03 2.75 10.15
C LEU A 319 -5.70 3.92 11.06
N MET A 320 -6.73 4.46 11.71
CA MET A 320 -6.62 5.68 12.53
C MET A 320 -6.07 5.42 13.94
N ASN A 321 -6.03 4.16 14.37
CA ASN A 321 -5.50 3.80 15.68
C ASN A 321 -4.59 2.56 15.59
N PHE A 322 -3.67 2.48 16.54
CA PHE A 322 -2.67 1.43 16.58
C PHE A 322 -3.24 0.07 17.01
N ASP A 323 -4.34 0.05 17.78
CA ASP A 323 -5.00 -1.21 18.17
C ASP A 323 -5.52 -1.99 16.94
N GLN A 324 -6.04 -1.29 15.94
CA GLN A 324 -6.43 -1.89 14.66
C GLN A 324 -5.25 -2.57 13.96
N VAL A 325 -4.06 -1.95 14.02
CA VAL A 325 -2.83 -2.54 13.47
C VAL A 325 -2.47 -3.81 14.24
N LEU A 326 -2.52 -3.78 15.57
CA LEU A 326 -2.19 -4.94 16.41
C LEU A 326 -3.15 -6.10 16.15
N HIS A 327 -4.45 -5.84 16.03
CA HIS A 327 -5.44 -6.87 15.68
C HIS A 327 -5.17 -7.51 14.32
N LEU A 328 -4.92 -6.70 13.28
CA LEU A 328 -4.59 -7.22 11.95
C LEU A 328 -3.23 -7.95 11.91
N THR A 329 -2.29 -7.53 12.76
CA THR A 329 -1.00 -8.23 12.93
C THR A 329 -1.23 -9.62 13.51
N ASP A 330 -2.06 -9.73 14.55
CA ASP A 330 -2.39 -11.02 15.15
C ASP A 330 -3.15 -11.92 14.18
N ASP A 331 -4.05 -11.37 13.35
CA ASP A 331 -4.72 -12.12 12.27
C ASP A 331 -3.71 -12.70 11.28
N VAL A 332 -2.71 -11.90 10.85
CA VAL A 332 -1.63 -12.38 9.96
C VAL A 332 -0.85 -13.50 10.64
N TYR A 333 -0.47 -13.36 11.90
CA TYR A 333 0.29 -14.40 12.61
C TYR A 333 -0.52 -15.69 12.76
N ASN A 334 -1.84 -15.60 13.02
CA ASN A 334 -2.72 -16.76 13.06
C ASN A 334 -2.83 -17.47 11.70
N LEU A 335 -2.83 -16.72 10.60
CA LEU A 335 -2.82 -17.29 9.25
C LEU A 335 -1.49 -17.99 8.94
N ILE A 336 -0.34 -17.37 9.28
CA ILE A 336 0.98 -18.00 9.16
C ILE A 336 1.04 -19.29 9.97
N LYS A 337 0.53 -19.28 11.21
CA LYS A 337 0.45 -20.48 12.04
C LYS A 337 -0.40 -21.58 11.41
N SER A 338 -1.57 -21.22 10.89
CA SER A 338 -2.48 -22.18 10.26
C SER A 338 -1.85 -22.82 9.03
N LEU A 339 -1.13 -22.04 8.22
CA LEU A 339 -0.41 -22.51 7.04
C LEU A 339 0.69 -23.53 7.40
N TYR A 340 1.59 -23.18 8.32
CA TYR A 340 2.70 -24.06 8.71
C TYR A 340 2.28 -25.26 9.57
N LYS A 341 1.11 -25.20 10.21
CA LYS A 341 0.49 -26.33 10.91
C LYS A 341 -0.13 -27.33 9.93
N ALA A 342 -0.69 -26.84 8.82
CA ALA A 342 -1.29 -27.67 7.79
C ALA A 342 -0.26 -28.20 6.78
N MET A 343 0.99 -27.71 6.79
CA MET A 343 2.05 -28.33 6.02
C MET A 343 2.41 -29.72 6.58
N PRO A 344 2.55 -30.74 5.72
CA PRO A 344 2.86 -32.11 6.10
C PRO A 344 4.27 -32.31 6.69
#